data_AF-A0A7R8WBG7-F1
#
_entry.id   AF-A0A7R8WBG7-F1
#
_cell.length_a   1.000
_cell.length_b   1.000
_cell.length_c   1.000
_cell.angle_alpha   90.00
_cell.angle_beta   90.00
_cell.angle_gamma   90.00
#
_symmetry.space_group_name_H-M   'P 1'
#
loop_
_entity.id
_entity.type
_entity.pdbx_description
1 polymer ?
#
loop_
_entity_poly.entity_id
_entity_poly.type
_entity_poly.pdbx_seq_one_letter_code
_entity_poly.pdbx_strand_id
1 'polypeptide(L)'
;MTVAEFWGCGLLAFGPPAALYIVAIAHDPIRVILMMASCFFWLLALLLSGLIWFAVVPLREQLVFGMFVSILIQELFRVLLFLLLKKAERGLTQVAEGSAVLASTHRHARSFVCGFGFGLMSGAFALVNILRDMSGPGTVGILGDPPSFFLTSSAQTLCMILLHVAWGMIAFDGLEERRWMLPLGVLAAHLIVS
;
A
#
# COMPACT_ATOMS: atom_id res chain seq x y z
N MET A 1 -22.20 21.71 3.02
CA MET A 1 -21.32 21.37 1.87
C MET A 1 -20.07 20.61 2.34
N THR A 2 -19.43 21.06 3.41
CA THR A 2 -18.20 20.46 4.01
C THR A 2 -18.34 18.98 4.41
N VAL A 3 -19.40 18.61 5.14
CA VAL A 3 -19.63 17.22 5.56
C VAL A 3 -19.92 16.31 4.36
N ALA A 4 -20.57 16.84 3.32
CA ALA A 4 -20.82 16.09 2.10
C ALA A 4 -19.52 15.87 1.30
N GLU A 5 -18.64 16.86 1.27
CA GLU A 5 -17.31 16.75 0.63
C GLU A 5 -16.42 15.76 1.38
N PHE A 6 -16.39 15.80 2.73
CA PHE A 6 -15.72 14.82 3.57
C PHE A 6 -16.18 13.39 3.25
N TRP A 7 -17.49 13.13 3.28
CA TRP A 7 -18.01 11.78 3.01
C TRP A 7 -17.84 11.37 1.55
N GLY A 8 -18.02 12.28 0.60
CA GLY A 8 -17.84 12.01 -0.82
C GLY A 8 -16.39 11.63 -1.15
N CYS A 9 -15.43 12.43 -0.69
CA CYS A 9 -14.01 12.18 -0.87
C CYS A 9 -13.54 10.94 -0.08
N GLY A 10 -13.98 10.79 1.16
CA GLY A 10 -13.65 9.63 2.00
C GLY A 10 -14.17 8.31 1.41
N LEU A 11 -15.42 8.27 0.93
CA LEU A 11 -16.00 7.10 0.29
C LEU A 11 -15.42 6.85 -1.11
N LEU A 12 -15.02 7.88 -1.84
CA LEU A 12 -14.29 7.70 -3.10
C LEU A 12 -12.95 6.99 -2.86
N ALA A 13 -12.17 7.46 -1.89
CA ALA A 13 -10.85 6.91 -1.60
C ALA A 13 -10.92 5.53 -0.93
N PHE A 14 -11.75 5.38 0.11
CA PHE A 14 -11.75 4.20 0.99
C PHE A 14 -12.99 3.31 0.83
N GLY A 15 -14.01 3.71 0.07
CA GLY A 15 -15.19 2.89 -0.18
C GLY A 15 -14.86 1.57 -0.89
N PRO A 16 -14.19 1.58 -2.05
CA PRO A 16 -13.80 0.34 -2.72
C PRO A 16 -12.82 -0.51 -1.88
N PRO A 17 -11.78 0.06 -1.22
CA PRO A 17 -10.96 -0.70 -0.28
C PRO A 17 -11.75 -1.32 0.89
N ALA A 18 -12.71 -0.59 1.48
CA ALA A 18 -13.56 -1.12 2.53
C ALA A 18 -14.43 -2.28 2.04
N ALA A 19 -15.00 -2.18 0.84
CA ALA A 19 -15.76 -3.27 0.23
C ALA A 19 -14.87 -4.52 -0.02
N LEU A 20 -13.66 -4.32 -0.54
CA LEU A 20 -12.69 -5.41 -0.72
C LEU A 20 -12.32 -6.07 0.62
N TYR A 21 -12.11 -5.28 1.67
CA TYR A 21 -11.84 -5.80 3.01
C TYR A 21 -13.01 -6.66 3.52
N ILE A 22 -14.23 -6.14 3.49
CA ILE A 22 -15.42 -6.84 4.02
C ILE A 22 -15.67 -8.14 3.24
N VAL A 23 -15.62 -8.10 1.92
CA VAL A 23 -15.98 -9.25 1.07
C VAL A 23 -14.87 -10.29 0.97
N ALA A 24 -13.59 -9.87 0.85
CA ALA A 24 -12.50 -10.79 0.51
C ALA A 24 -11.57 -11.14 1.70
N ILE A 25 -11.48 -10.27 2.72
CA ILE A 25 -10.47 -10.39 3.78
C ILE A 25 -11.11 -10.74 5.13
N ALA A 26 -12.22 -10.09 5.51
CA ALA A 26 -12.77 -10.12 6.87
C ALA A 26 -13.27 -11.52 7.32
N HIS A 27 -13.61 -12.40 6.38
CA HIS A 27 -14.12 -13.75 6.70
C HIS A 27 -13.03 -14.73 7.17
N ASP A 28 -11.75 -14.44 6.89
CA ASP A 28 -10.64 -15.35 7.21
C ASP A 28 -9.65 -14.63 8.14
N PRO A 29 -9.53 -15.06 9.42
CA PRO A 29 -8.67 -14.38 10.39
C PRO A 29 -7.20 -14.40 9.99
N ILE A 30 -6.74 -15.40 9.22
CA ILE A 30 -5.37 -15.45 8.73
C ILE A 30 -5.11 -14.31 7.74
N ARG A 31 -6.07 -14.01 6.86
CA ARG A 31 -5.96 -12.88 5.92
C ARG A 31 -5.93 -11.55 6.66
N VAL A 32 -6.71 -11.39 7.73
CA VAL A 32 -6.67 -10.18 8.56
C VAL A 32 -5.30 -10.01 9.21
N ILE A 33 -4.73 -11.08 9.79
CA ILE A 33 -3.39 -11.04 10.39
C ILE A 33 -2.31 -10.68 9.35
N LEU A 34 -2.36 -11.30 8.17
CA LEU A 34 -1.44 -11.03 7.07
C LEU A 34 -1.55 -9.58 6.57
N MET A 35 -2.77 -9.04 6.47
CA MET A 35 -3.01 -7.65 6.10
C MET A 35 -2.36 -6.70 7.12
N MET A 36 -2.61 -6.93 8.42
CA MET A 36 -2.07 -6.10 9.49
C MET A 36 -0.54 -6.14 9.54
N ALA A 37 0.06 -7.32 9.35
CA ALA A 37 1.50 -7.44 9.20
C ALA A 37 2.00 -6.63 7.98
N SER A 38 1.30 -6.71 6.85
CA SER A 38 1.66 -5.95 5.65
C SER A 38 1.62 -4.43 5.87
N CYS A 39 0.57 -3.91 6.51
CA CYS A 39 0.46 -2.52 6.92
C CYS A 39 1.64 -2.08 7.80
N PHE A 40 2.03 -2.93 8.76
CA PHE A 40 3.16 -2.67 9.65
C PHE A 40 4.50 -2.63 8.89
N PHE A 41 4.73 -3.54 7.93
CA PHE A 41 5.95 -3.51 7.10
C PHE A 41 6.01 -2.24 6.24
N TRP A 42 4.88 -1.76 5.72
CA TRP A 42 4.84 -0.48 5.02
C TRP A 42 5.21 0.69 5.94
N LEU A 43 4.71 0.70 7.19
CA LEU A 43 5.08 1.72 8.18
C LEU A 43 6.57 1.71 8.52
N LEU A 44 7.15 0.52 8.69
CA LEU A 44 8.58 0.38 8.92
C LEU A 44 9.40 0.88 7.72
N ALA A 45 8.93 0.60 6.50
CA ALA A 45 9.56 1.11 5.29
C ALA A 45 9.55 2.65 5.25
N LEU A 46 8.40 3.26 5.57
CA LEU A 46 8.28 4.72 5.63
C LEU A 46 9.14 5.32 6.76
N LEU A 47 9.18 4.70 7.93
CA LEU A 47 10.01 5.13 9.05
C LEU A 47 11.50 5.13 8.67
N LEU A 48 11.99 4.04 8.08
CA LEU A 48 13.38 3.96 7.62
C LEU A 48 13.67 5.01 6.54
N SER A 49 12.73 5.21 5.61
CA SER A 49 12.84 6.25 4.57
C SER A 49 12.96 7.64 5.19
N GLY A 50 12.14 7.95 6.19
CA GLY A 50 12.18 9.21 6.94
C GLY A 50 13.47 9.39 7.72
N LEU A 51 14.02 8.32 8.31
CA LEU A 51 15.32 8.36 8.99
C LEU A 51 16.47 8.65 8.01
N ILE A 52 16.46 8.06 6.82
CA ILE A 52 17.48 8.33 5.80
C ILE A 52 17.36 9.76 5.26
N TRP A 53 16.14 10.20 4.93
CA TRP A 53 15.90 11.59 4.52
C TRP A 53 16.38 12.58 5.61
N PHE A 54 16.11 12.28 6.88
CA PHE A 54 16.62 13.07 8.00
C PHE A 54 18.15 13.00 8.09
N ALA A 55 18.79 11.84 7.99
CA ALA A 55 20.25 11.73 8.10
C ALA A 55 21.01 12.50 7.00
N VAL A 56 20.48 12.56 5.78
CA VAL A 56 21.15 13.18 4.63
C VAL A 56 20.82 14.68 4.54
N VAL A 57 21.40 15.47 5.46
CA VAL A 57 21.22 16.94 5.54
C VAL A 57 21.34 17.68 4.20
N PRO A 58 22.36 17.46 3.34
CA PRO A 58 22.52 18.25 2.12
C PRO A 58 21.45 17.98 1.05
N LEU A 59 20.72 16.86 1.11
CA LEU A 59 19.69 16.50 0.13
C LEU A 59 18.25 16.66 0.66
N ARG A 60 18.06 17.18 1.89
CA ARG A 60 16.72 17.33 2.48
C ARG A 60 15.78 18.21 1.66
N GLU A 61 16.31 19.26 1.04
CA GLU A 61 15.56 20.19 0.18
C GLU A 61 15.12 19.55 -1.15
N GLN A 62 15.76 18.44 -1.56
CA GLN A 62 15.40 17.72 -2.77
C GLN A 62 14.35 16.66 -2.44
N LEU A 63 13.07 17.02 -2.47
CA LEU A 63 11.95 16.09 -2.21
C LEU A 63 11.99 14.85 -3.11
N VAL A 64 12.49 15.00 -4.34
CA VAL A 64 12.69 13.90 -5.30
C VAL A 64 13.62 12.83 -4.75
N PHE A 65 14.66 13.21 -4.00
CA PHE A 65 15.56 12.25 -3.35
C PHE A 65 14.82 11.45 -2.29
N GLY A 66 14.05 12.11 -1.42
CA GLY A 66 13.24 11.45 -0.39
C GLY A 66 12.23 10.49 -1.00
N MET A 67 11.53 10.92 -2.05
CA MET A 67 10.59 10.10 -2.81
C MET A 67 11.27 8.85 -3.38
N PHE A 68 12.38 9.02 -4.10
CA PHE A 68 13.11 7.91 -4.73
C PHE A 68 13.60 6.87 -3.70
N VAL A 69 14.21 7.34 -2.61
CA VAL A 69 14.64 6.48 -1.50
C VAL A 69 13.46 5.75 -0.87
N SER A 70 12.32 6.44 -0.69
CA SER A 70 11.13 5.82 -0.10
C SER A 70 10.58 4.68 -0.95
N ILE A 71 10.56 4.83 -2.27
CA ILE A 71 10.05 3.81 -3.19
C ILE A 71 10.94 2.58 -3.18
N LEU A 72 12.27 2.77 -3.21
CA LEU A 72 13.23 1.66 -3.12
C LEU A 72 13.07 0.87 -1.82
N ILE A 73 12.89 1.56 -0.69
CA ILE A 73 12.72 0.92 0.60
C ILE A 73 11.36 0.22 0.69
N GLN A 74 10.30 0.84 0.17
CA GLN A 74 8.97 0.21 0.11
C GLN A 74 9.00 -1.10 -0.69
N GLU A 75 9.63 -1.12 -1.87
CA GLU A 75 9.76 -2.35 -2.66
C GLU A 75 10.71 -3.37 -2.00
N LEU A 76 11.79 -2.93 -1.35
CA LEU A 76 12.67 -3.81 -0.56
C LEU A 76 11.89 -4.50 0.58
N PHE A 77 11.08 -3.74 1.33
CA PHE A 77 10.25 -4.28 2.40
C PHE A 77 9.17 -5.23 1.89
N ARG A 78 8.68 -5.02 0.66
CA ARG A 78 7.77 -5.96 0.01
C ARG A 78 8.44 -7.30 -0.29
N VAL A 79 9.68 -7.28 -0.78
CA VAL A 79 10.48 -8.50 -0.97
C VAL A 79 10.76 -9.17 0.39
N LEU A 80 11.12 -8.39 1.41
CA LEU A 80 11.35 -8.89 2.77
C LEU A 80 10.11 -9.60 3.33
N LEU A 81 8.92 -8.97 3.19
CA LEU A 81 7.65 -9.55 3.60
C LEU A 81 7.40 -10.89 2.87
N PHE A 82 7.60 -10.94 1.56
CA PHE A 82 7.48 -12.19 0.80
C PHE A 82 8.39 -13.30 1.36
N LEU A 83 9.66 -12.99 1.63
CA LEU A 83 10.62 -13.96 2.17
C LEU A 83 10.20 -14.47 3.55
N LEU A 84 9.72 -13.58 4.42
CA LEU A 84 9.23 -13.93 5.75
C LEU A 84 7.98 -14.82 5.67
N LEU A 85 7.04 -14.50 4.79
CA LEU A 85 5.83 -15.29 4.60
C LEU A 85 6.14 -16.68 4.01
N LYS A 86 7.12 -16.77 3.10
CA LYS A 86 7.60 -18.04 2.57
C LYS A 86 8.27 -18.89 3.65
N LYS A 87 9.00 -18.25 4.57
CA LYS A 87 9.61 -18.92 5.73
C LYS A 87 8.54 -19.40 6.72
N ALA A 88 7.53 -18.58 6.99
CA ALA A 88 6.42 -18.93 7.88
C ALA A 88 5.58 -20.10 7.31
N GLU A 89 5.29 -20.07 6.01
CA GLU A 89 4.56 -21.14 5.33
C GLU A 89 5.27 -22.50 5.46
N ARG A 90 6.59 -22.54 5.21
CA ARG A 90 7.39 -23.76 5.42
C ARG A 90 7.30 -24.29 6.85
N GLY A 91 7.31 -23.40 7.84
CA GLY A 91 7.17 -23.78 9.26
C GLY A 91 5.78 -24.32 9.59
N LEU A 92 4.73 -23.79 8.96
CA LEU A 92 3.35 -24.24 9.15
C LEU A 92 3.06 -25.56 8.42
N THR A 93 3.57 -25.74 7.19
CA THR A 93 3.38 -26.99 6.43
C THR A 93 4.11 -28.17 7.05
N GLN A 94 5.20 -27.95 7.80
CA GLN A 94 5.87 -29.02 8.56
C GLN A 94 5.05 -29.51 9.75
N VAL A 95 4.09 -28.72 10.23
CA VAL A 95 3.25 -29.02 11.40
C VAL A 95 1.83 -29.44 10.99
N ALA A 96 1.36 -29.04 9.81
CA ALA A 96 0.03 -29.34 9.31
C ALA A 96 0.03 -30.51 8.30
N GLU A 97 -0.57 -31.63 8.67
CA GLU A 97 -0.90 -32.74 7.75
C GLU A 97 -2.07 -32.32 6.83
N GLY A 98 -1.80 -31.59 5.73
CA GLY A 98 -2.89 -31.09 4.88
C GLY A 98 -2.52 -30.49 3.52
N SER A 99 -2.57 -31.34 2.50
CA SER A 99 -2.82 -31.12 1.05
C SER A 99 -2.33 -29.83 0.33
N ALA A 100 -1.45 -30.05 -0.66
CA ALA A 100 -0.86 -29.06 -1.58
C ALA A 100 -1.86 -28.21 -2.41
N VAL A 101 -3.14 -28.61 -2.50
CA VAL A 101 -4.19 -27.87 -3.23
C VAL A 101 -4.71 -26.65 -2.44
N LEU A 102 -4.68 -26.70 -1.11
CA LEU A 102 -4.93 -25.50 -0.29
C LEU A 102 -3.80 -24.47 -0.48
N ALA A 103 -2.54 -24.91 -0.55
CA ALA A 103 -1.38 -24.03 -0.65
C ALA A 103 -1.38 -23.13 -1.91
N SER A 104 -1.83 -23.63 -3.07
CA SER A 104 -1.90 -22.82 -4.30
C SER A 104 -3.00 -21.77 -4.26
N THR A 105 -4.15 -22.08 -3.65
CA THR A 105 -5.26 -21.12 -3.45
C THR A 105 -4.86 -20.03 -2.44
N HIS A 106 -4.06 -20.40 -1.42
CA HIS A 106 -3.49 -19.45 -0.47
C HIS A 106 -2.41 -18.53 -1.09
N ARG A 107 -1.77 -18.92 -2.19
CA ARG A 107 -0.72 -18.11 -2.83
C ARG A 107 -1.25 -16.76 -3.32
N HIS A 108 -2.25 -16.81 -4.19
CA HIS A 108 -2.81 -15.59 -4.78
C HIS A 108 -3.52 -14.75 -3.72
N ALA A 109 -4.29 -15.38 -2.83
CA ALA A 109 -4.92 -14.72 -1.70
C ALA A 109 -3.91 -13.98 -0.81
N ARG A 110 -2.76 -14.59 -0.50
CA ARG A 110 -1.69 -13.95 0.27
C ARG A 110 -1.13 -12.73 -0.45
N SER A 111 -0.79 -12.85 -1.73
CA SER A 111 -0.23 -11.73 -2.50
C SER A 111 -1.20 -10.56 -2.61
N PHE A 112 -2.49 -10.84 -2.81
CA PHE A 112 -3.56 -9.85 -2.82
C PHE A 112 -3.69 -9.14 -1.46
N VAL A 113 -3.77 -9.90 -0.37
CA VAL A 113 -3.90 -9.37 1.00
C VAL A 113 -2.69 -8.52 1.38
N CYS A 114 -1.48 -8.95 1.04
CA CYS A 114 -0.26 -8.18 1.32
C CYS A 114 -0.22 -6.89 0.51
N GLY A 115 -0.52 -6.93 -0.79
CA GLY A 115 -0.63 -5.74 -1.63
C GLY A 115 -1.71 -4.77 -1.11
N PHE A 116 -2.85 -5.29 -0.68
CA PHE A 116 -3.93 -4.52 -0.06
C PHE A 116 -3.48 -3.80 1.20
N GLY A 117 -2.74 -4.46 2.10
CA GLY A 117 -2.22 -3.81 3.31
C GLY A 117 -1.23 -2.67 3.02
N PHE A 118 -0.33 -2.85 2.04
CA PHE A 118 0.56 -1.77 1.58
C PHE A 118 -0.25 -0.59 1.03
N GLY A 119 -1.22 -0.89 0.16
CA GLY A 119 -2.08 0.13 -0.43
C GLY A 119 -2.87 0.90 0.61
N LEU A 120 -3.57 0.19 1.51
CA LEU A 120 -4.43 0.81 2.52
C LEU A 120 -3.64 1.75 3.43
N MET A 121 -2.46 1.32 3.90
CA MET A 121 -1.64 2.17 4.78
C MET A 121 -1.04 3.37 4.03
N SER A 122 -0.58 3.16 2.79
CA SER A 122 -0.12 4.23 1.90
C SER A 122 -1.21 5.28 1.68
N GLY A 123 -2.43 4.84 1.36
CA GLY A 123 -3.57 5.72 1.16
C GLY A 123 -4.01 6.44 2.44
N ALA A 124 -3.97 5.75 3.59
CA ALA A 124 -4.26 6.37 4.89
C ALA A 124 -3.26 7.49 5.20
N PHE A 125 -1.97 7.26 4.99
CA PHE A 125 -0.94 8.28 5.18
C PHE A 125 -1.10 9.46 4.23
N ALA A 126 -1.47 9.21 2.98
CA ALA A 126 -1.65 10.25 1.97
C ALA A 126 -2.87 11.15 2.26
N LEU A 127 -4.00 10.57 2.69
CA LEU A 127 -5.28 11.28 2.66
C LEU A 127 -5.85 11.66 4.03
N VAL A 128 -5.55 10.96 5.13
CA VAL A 128 -6.27 11.17 6.41
C VAL A 128 -6.15 12.60 6.93
N ASN A 129 -4.97 13.22 6.80
CA ASN A 129 -4.77 14.61 7.22
C ASN A 129 -5.53 15.59 6.31
N ILE A 130 -5.50 15.36 4.99
CA ILE A 130 -6.24 16.18 4.02
C ILE A 130 -7.75 16.03 4.25
N LEU A 131 -8.21 14.82 4.53
CA LEU A 131 -9.62 14.50 4.80
C LEU A 131 -10.12 15.23 6.06
N ARG A 132 -9.27 15.37 7.09
CA ARG A 132 -9.58 16.20 8.25
C ARG A 132 -9.83 17.65 7.83
N ASP A 133 -9.01 18.20 6.95
CA ASP A 133 -9.14 19.59 6.51
C ASP A 133 -10.44 19.84 5.72
N MET A 134 -10.94 18.83 4.98
CA MET A 134 -12.23 18.89 4.27
C MET A 134 -13.44 19.08 5.19
N SER A 135 -13.32 18.78 6.48
CA SER A 135 -14.42 18.98 7.44
C SER A 135 -14.67 20.46 7.78
N GLY A 136 -13.70 21.33 7.48
CA GLY A 136 -13.78 22.78 7.72
C GLY A 136 -14.67 23.53 6.71
N PRO A 137 -15.11 24.75 7.02
CA PRO A 137 -15.98 25.58 6.18
C PRO A 137 -15.37 26.05 4.85
N GLY A 138 -14.05 25.93 4.68
CA GLY A 138 -13.33 26.41 3.51
C GLY A 138 -12.90 25.28 2.57
N THR A 139 -12.76 25.62 1.28
CA THR A 139 -12.12 24.77 0.28
C THR A 139 -10.76 25.37 -0.15
N VAL A 140 -9.94 24.58 -0.83
CA VAL A 140 -8.65 25.02 -1.36
C VAL A 140 -8.89 26.01 -2.52
N GLY A 141 -8.04 27.03 -2.64
CA GLY A 141 -8.08 27.96 -3.77
C GLY A 141 -7.98 29.45 -3.46
N ILE A 142 -7.83 29.86 -2.20
CA ILE A 142 -7.63 31.29 -1.83
C ILE A 142 -6.40 31.90 -2.54
N LEU A 143 -5.35 31.09 -2.76
CA LEU A 143 -4.11 31.52 -3.43
C LEU A 143 -4.07 31.13 -4.92
N GLY A 144 -5.20 30.78 -5.53
CA GLY A 144 -5.30 30.40 -6.95
C GLY A 144 -5.14 28.91 -7.25
N ASP A 145 -5.04 28.07 -6.21
CA ASP A 145 -5.04 26.61 -6.35
C ASP A 145 -6.38 26.09 -6.91
N PRO A 146 -6.37 24.95 -7.63
CA PRO A 146 -7.59 24.41 -8.22
C PRO A 146 -8.59 23.93 -7.15
N PRO A 147 -9.89 24.27 -7.27
CA PRO A 147 -10.91 23.89 -6.28
C PRO A 147 -11.19 22.38 -6.25
N SER A 148 -10.76 21.63 -7.28
CA SER A 148 -10.91 20.18 -7.36
C SER A 148 -9.84 19.41 -6.57
N PHE A 149 -8.97 20.09 -5.83
CA PHE A 149 -7.84 19.48 -5.11
C PHE A 149 -8.25 18.28 -4.25
N PHE A 150 -9.32 18.39 -3.46
CA PHE A 150 -9.78 17.33 -2.57
C PHE A 150 -10.30 16.10 -3.34
N LEU A 151 -11.03 16.33 -4.43
CA LEU A 151 -11.54 15.27 -5.28
C LEU A 151 -10.40 14.52 -5.99
N THR A 152 -9.44 15.27 -6.56
CA THR A 152 -8.27 14.69 -7.23
C THR A 152 -7.40 13.91 -6.25
N SER A 153 -7.15 14.44 -5.05
CA SER A 153 -6.37 13.75 -4.01
C SER A 153 -7.02 12.44 -3.59
N SER A 154 -8.35 12.42 -3.47
CA SER A 154 -9.12 11.22 -3.11
C SER A 154 -9.10 10.17 -4.21
N ALA A 155 -9.26 10.58 -5.47
CA ALA A 155 -9.16 9.69 -6.63
C ALA A 155 -7.74 9.11 -6.77
N GLN A 156 -6.71 9.94 -6.63
CA GLN A 156 -5.31 9.51 -6.65
C GLN A 156 -5.01 8.52 -5.52
N THR A 157 -5.56 8.74 -4.33
CA THR A 157 -5.44 7.82 -3.20
C THR A 157 -6.04 6.45 -3.53
N LEU A 158 -7.25 6.40 -4.10
CA LEU A 158 -7.85 5.15 -4.56
C LEU A 158 -6.96 4.44 -5.59
N CYS A 159 -6.48 5.16 -6.60
CA CYS A 159 -5.59 4.62 -7.63
C CYS A 159 -4.33 4.03 -7.01
N MET A 160 -3.69 4.71 -6.07
CA MET A 160 -2.49 4.21 -5.38
C MET A 160 -2.79 2.96 -4.57
N ILE A 161 -3.92 2.90 -3.85
CA ILE A 161 -4.33 1.70 -3.11
C ILE A 161 -4.45 0.50 -4.07
N LEU A 162 -5.16 0.67 -5.19
CA LEU A 162 -5.36 -0.39 -6.18
C LEU A 162 -4.04 -0.78 -6.89
N LEU A 163 -3.16 0.18 -7.16
CA LEU A 163 -1.85 -0.09 -7.73
C LEU A 163 -0.97 -0.90 -6.77
N HIS A 164 -0.96 -0.60 -5.48
CA HIS A 164 -0.25 -1.43 -4.50
C HIS A 164 -0.79 -2.87 -4.44
N VAL A 165 -2.11 -3.07 -4.59
CA VAL A 165 -2.70 -4.41 -4.73
C VAL A 165 -2.16 -5.11 -5.97
N ALA A 166 -2.23 -4.46 -7.14
CA ALA A 166 -1.77 -5.02 -8.41
C ALA A 166 -0.27 -5.34 -8.40
N TRP A 167 0.55 -4.38 -7.96
CA TRP A 167 1.98 -4.52 -7.81
C TRP A 167 2.35 -5.61 -6.80
N GLY A 168 1.58 -5.77 -5.71
CA GLY A 168 1.77 -6.84 -4.73
C GLY A 168 1.60 -8.22 -5.35
N MET A 169 0.53 -8.41 -6.13
CA MET A 169 0.27 -9.64 -6.86
C MET A 169 1.37 -9.95 -7.88
N ILE A 170 1.74 -8.97 -8.72
CA ILE A 170 2.76 -9.16 -9.78
C ILE A 170 4.14 -9.42 -9.17
N ALA A 171 4.53 -8.68 -8.14
CA ALA A 171 5.82 -8.85 -7.49
C ALA A 171 5.93 -10.22 -6.82
N PHE A 172 4.91 -10.66 -6.08
CA PHE A 172 4.93 -11.96 -5.40
C PHE A 172 4.94 -13.12 -6.39
N ASP A 173 4.20 -13.02 -7.49
CA ASP A 173 4.22 -14.00 -8.58
C ASP A 173 5.61 -14.11 -9.21
N GLY A 174 6.20 -12.96 -9.57
CA GLY A 174 7.56 -12.92 -10.12
C GLY A 174 8.65 -13.42 -9.17
N LEU A 175 8.54 -13.13 -7.87
CA LEU A 175 9.46 -13.65 -6.86
C LEU A 175 9.31 -15.17 -6.68
N GLU A 176 8.11 -15.72 -6.86
CA GLU A 176 7.89 -17.15 -6.77
C GLU A 176 8.48 -17.91 -7.98
N GLU A 177 8.20 -17.42 -9.19
CA GLU A 177 8.70 -18.00 -10.44
C GLU A 177 10.18 -17.68 -10.71
N ARG A 178 10.85 -16.95 -9.80
CA ARG A 178 12.23 -16.41 -9.98
C ARG A 178 12.39 -15.56 -11.23
N ARG A 179 11.30 -14.93 -11.69
CA ARG A 179 11.26 -14.00 -12.81
C ARG A 179 11.46 -12.58 -12.32
N TRP A 180 12.72 -12.23 -12.07
CA TRP A 180 13.13 -10.92 -11.54
C TRP A 180 12.70 -9.71 -12.39
N MET A 181 12.38 -9.92 -13.67
CA MET A 181 11.83 -8.88 -14.54
C MET A 181 10.49 -8.32 -14.04
N LEU A 182 9.66 -9.14 -13.39
CA LEU A 182 8.35 -8.71 -12.89
C LEU A 182 8.48 -7.75 -11.69
N PRO A 183 9.21 -8.08 -10.60
CA PRO A 183 9.48 -7.11 -9.52
C PRO A 183 10.22 -5.85 -9.99
N LEU A 184 11.15 -5.96 -10.94
CA LEU A 184 11.83 -4.79 -11.51
C LEU A 184 10.87 -3.91 -12.31
N GLY A 185 9.95 -4.51 -13.08
CA GLY A 185 8.89 -3.79 -13.77
C GLY A 185 7.92 -3.10 -12.81
N VAL A 186 7.60 -3.74 -11.68
CA VAL A 186 6.82 -3.13 -10.59
C VAL A 186 7.54 -1.92 -10.01
N LEU A 187 8.85 -2.03 -9.72
CA LEU A 187 9.64 -0.90 -9.22
C LEU A 187 9.64 0.27 -10.22
N ALA A 188 9.83 -0.02 -11.51
CA ALA A 188 9.77 1.00 -12.55
C ALA A 188 8.38 1.66 -12.64
N ALA A 189 7.30 0.87 -12.58
CA ALA A 189 5.95 1.39 -12.59
C ALA A 189 5.64 2.27 -11.36
N HIS A 190 6.12 1.87 -10.18
CA HIS A 190 5.97 2.64 -8.95
C HIS A 190 6.69 4.00 -9.04
N LEU A 191 7.89 4.01 -9.61
CA LEU A 191 8.66 5.24 -9.89
C LEU A 191 8.02 6.15 -10.94
N ILE A 192 7.31 5.60 -11.93
CA ILE A 192 6.67 6.40 -12.99
C ILE A 192 5.42 7.11 -12.46
N VAL A 193 4.69 6.47 -11.55
CA VAL A 193 3.43 7.01 -11.01
C VAL A 193 3.67 8.02 -9.88
N SER A 194 4.81 7.94 -9.19
CA SER A 194 5.17 8.78 -8.05
C SER A 194 5.97 10.00 -8.49
#